data_AF-A0A945HBU0-F1
#
_entry.id   AF-A0A945HBU0-F1
#
_cell.length_a   1.000
_cell.length_b   1.000
_cell.length_c   1.000
_cell.angle_alpha   90.00
_cell.angle_beta   90.00
_cell.angle_gamma   90.00
#
_symmetry.space_group_name_H-M   'P 1'
#
loop_
_entity.id
_entity.type
_entity.pdbx_description
1 polymer ?
#
loop_
_entity_poly.entity_id
_entity_poly.type
_entity_poly.pdbx_seq_one_letter_code
_entity_poly.pdbx_strand_id
1 'polypeptide(L)'
;MPKPTDIRVAGTELFFLPVETRVPLKFGPETLTHVTCARARLTVRLANGDIATGWGETPLSVQWVWPSALPYEPRHQSLKDFCVRLAKAWAAFDALG
;
A
#
# COMPACT_ATOMS: atom_id res chain seq x y z
N MET A 1 14.48 -2.52 -24.98
CA MET A 1 15.45 -1.41 -25.03
C MET A 1 15.17 -0.51 -23.83
N PRO A 2 16.20 -0.07 -23.09
CA PRO A 2 16.01 0.87 -21.99
C PRO A 2 15.45 2.21 -22.48
N LYS A 3 14.54 2.82 -21.73
CA LYS A 3 13.99 4.15 -22.03
C LYS A 3 14.59 5.20 -21.09
N PRO A 4 14.63 6.48 -21.51
CA PRO A 4 15.02 7.57 -20.62
C PRO A 4 14.14 7.71 -19.38
N THR A 5 12.95 7.10 -19.39
CA THR A 5 11.98 7.10 -18.28
C THR A 5 12.12 5.90 -17.34
N ASP A 6 13.02 4.95 -17.63
CA ASP A 6 13.19 3.77 -16.78
C ASP A 6 13.78 4.20 -15.44
N ILE A 7 13.20 3.67 -14.36
CA ILE A 7 13.54 4.04 -12.99
C ILE A 7 13.81 2.81 -12.15
N ARG A 8 14.58 2.99 -11.08
CA ARG A 8 14.72 2.00 -10.01
C ARG A 8 14.22 2.57 -8.70
N VAL A 9 13.69 1.71 -7.83
CA VAL A 9 13.29 2.12 -6.48
C VAL A 9 14.54 2.32 -5.63
N ALA A 10 14.59 3.44 -4.91
CA ALA A 10 15.68 3.83 -4.02
C ALA A 10 15.24 3.93 -2.55
N GLY A 11 13.93 3.97 -2.29
CA GLY A 11 13.41 3.98 -0.92
C GLY A 11 11.88 3.95 -0.90
N THR A 12 11.34 3.49 0.22
CA THR A 12 9.90 3.40 0.45
C THR A 12 9.54 3.90 1.84
N GLU A 13 8.46 4.66 1.95
CA GLU A 13 7.83 5.01 3.21
C GLU A 13 6.37 4.56 3.17
N LEU A 14 5.85 3.99 4.26
CA LEU A 14 4.49 3.49 4.37
C LEU A 14 3.79 4.14 5.56
N PHE A 15 2.59 4.66 5.30
CA PHE A 15 1.74 5.32 6.28
C PHE A 15 0.40 4.60 6.35
N PHE A 16 -0.12 4.40 7.56
CA PHE A 16 -1.48 3.92 7.79
C PHE A 16 -2.33 5.09 8.31
N LEU A 17 -3.31 5.49 7.51
CA LEU A 17 -4.17 6.64 7.79
C LEU A 17 -5.57 6.14 8.18
N PRO A 18 -6.05 6.41 9.40
CA PRO A 18 -7.42 6.07 9.76
C PRO A 18 -8.39 7.04 9.05
N VAL A 19 -9.43 6.49 8.42
CA VAL A 19 -10.46 7.26 7.74
C VAL A 19 -11.84 6.79 8.20
N GLU A 20 -12.60 7.70 8.79
CA GLU A 20 -14.01 7.46 9.12
C GLU A 20 -14.89 7.68 7.88
N THR A 21 -15.80 6.75 7.64
CA THR A 21 -16.81 6.91 6.59
C THR A 21 -17.88 7.90 7.05
N ARG A 22 -18.33 8.77 6.15
CA ARG A 22 -19.39 9.72 6.46
C ARG A 22 -20.74 9.05 6.75
N VAL A 23 -20.94 7.87 6.16
CA VAL A 23 -22.10 6.99 6.35
C VAL A 23 -21.62 5.54 6.33
N PRO A 24 -22.26 4.62 7.07
CA PRO A 24 -21.89 3.22 7.04
C PRO A 24 -22.03 2.62 5.63
N LEU A 25 -21.01 1.90 5.17
CA LEU A 25 -21.00 1.22 3.87
C LEU A 25 -21.18 -0.28 4.06
N LYS A 26 -21.99 -0.93 3.20
CA LYS A 26 -22.26 -2.38 3.30
C LYS A 26 -21.40 -3.16 2.33
N PHE A 27 -20.67 -4.15 2.85
CA PHE A 27 -19.86 -5.10 2.08
C PHE A 27 -20.26 -6.53 2.44
N GLY A 28 -21.15 -7.13 1.65
CA GLY A 28 -21.69 -8.46 1.95
C GLY A 28 -22.37 -8.48 3.34
N PRO A 29 -21.98 -9.39 4.25
CA PRO A 29 -22.56 -9.45 5.59
C PRO A 29 -22.03 -8.34 6.53
N GLU A 30 -20.90 -7.70 6.19
CA GLU A 30 -20.23 -6.74 7.07
C GLU A 30 -20.64 -5.29 6.79
N THR A 31 -20.65 -4.45 7.82
CA THR A 31 -20.86 -3.00 7.73
C THR A 31 -19.56 -2.31 8.11
N LEU A 32 -19.06 -1.45 7.23
CA LEU A 32 -17.83 -0.68 7.39
C LEU A 32 -18.18 0.74 7.81
N THR A 33 -17.69 1.17 8.97
CA THR A 33 -17.80 2.57 9.44
C THR A 33 -16.48 3.33 9.35
N HIS A 34 -15.35 2.61 9.32
CA HIS A 34 -14.01 3.17 9.20
C HIS A 34 -13.14 2.27 8.32
N VAL A 35 -12.11 2.83 7.70
CA VAL A 35 -11.12 2.08 6.92
C VAL A 35 -9.73 2.65 7.17
N THR A 36 -8.72 1.78 7.15
CA THR A 36 -7.31 2.22 7.13
C THR A 36 -6.87 2.38 5.68
N CYS A 37 -6.39 3.56 5.29
CA CYS A 37 -5.69 3.73 4.02
C CYS A 37 -4.20 3.42 4.19
N ALA A 38 -3.66 2.56 3.33
CA ALA A 38 -2.22 2.37 3.18
C ALA A 38 -1.73 3.35 2.12
N ARG A 39 -0.93 4.34 2.53
CA ARG A 39 -0.29 5.32 1.65
C ARG A 39 1.19 5.03 1.58
N ALA A 40 1.70 4.83 0.38
CA ALA A 40 3.11 4.61 0.12
C ALA A 40 3.71 5.83 -0.59
N ARG A 41 4.91 6.23 -0.17
CA ARG A 41 5.78 7.12 -0.92
C ARG A 41 6.97 6.31 -1.42
N LEU A 42 7.20 6.34 -2.73
CA LEU A 42 8.40 5.77 -3.33
C LEU A 42 9.37 6.89 -3.68
N THR A 43 10.63 6.70 -3.33
CA THR A 43 11.74 7.45 -3.91
C THR A 43 12.34 6.61 -5.02
N VAL A 44 12.49 7.18 -6.20
CA VAL A 44 12.98 6.49 -7.39
C VAL A 44 14.16 7.25 -7.98
N ARG A 45 15.02 6.55 -8.71
CA ARG A 45 16.20 7.13 -9.34
C ARG A 45 16.26 6.76 -10.82
N LEU A 46 16.56 7.74 -11.66
CA LEU A 46 16.87 7.57 -13.07
C LEU A 46 18.31 7.10 -13.29
N ALA A 47 18.62 6.59 -14.48
CA ALA A 47 19.98 6.15 -14.82
C ALA A 47 21.02 7.29 -14.79
N ASN A 48 20.60 8.53 -15.04
CA ASN A 48 21.45 9.72 -14.95
C ASN A 48 21.73 10.18 -13.51
N GLY A 49 21.12 9.52 -12.51
CA GLY A 49 21.29 9.82 -11.10
C GLY A 49 20.21 10.69 -10.48
N ASP A 50 19.32 11.30 -11.27
CA ASP A 50 18.24 12.15 -10.78
C ASP A 50 17.26 11.37 -9.90
N ILE A 51 16.71 12.05 -8.89
CA ILE A 51 15.81 11.46 -7.89
C ILE A 51 14.43 12.13 -8.01
N ALA A 52 13.40 11.31 -7.96
CA ALA A 52 12.01 11.77 -7.87
C ALA A 52 11.26 11.01 -6.76
N THR A 53 10.14 11.56 -6.32
CA THR A 53 9.24 10.87 -5.40
C THR A 53 7.82 10.81 -5.93
N GLY A 54 7.18 9.65 -5.78
CA GLY A 54 5.79 9.40 -6.14
C GLY A 54 4.99 8.90 -4.95
N TRP A 55 3.68 9.16 -4.98
CA TRP A 55 2.74 8.74 -3.94
C TRP A 55 1.66 7.84 -4.53
N GLY A 56 1.29 6.80 -3.80
CA GLY A 56 0.15 5.95 -4.10
C GLY A 56 -0.60 5.62 -2.81
N GLU A 57 -1.91 5.45 -2.90
CA GLU A 57 -2.75 5.11 -1.77
C GLU A 57 -3.80 4.09 -2.16
N THR A 58 -4.11 3.18 -1.23
CA THR A 58 -5.26 2.29 -1.36
C THR A 58 -5.93 2.06 -0.01
N PRO A 59 -7.28 2.07 0.07
CA PRO A 59 -7.99 1.64 1.27
C PRO A 59 -7.80 0.14 1.50
N LEU A 60 -7.49 -0.24 2.73
CA LEU A 60 -7.40 -1.65 3.14
C LEU A 60 -8.81 -2.21 3.34
N SER A 61 -9.46 -2.58 2.24
CA SER A 61 -10.82 -3.15 2.22
C SER A 61 -10.84 -4.62 2.70
N VAL A 62 -10.49 -4.85 3.97
CA VAL A 62 -10.26 -6.18 4.59
C VAL A 62 -11.40 -7.16 4.30
N GLN A 63 -12.64 -6.69 4.32
CA GLN A 63 -13.84 -7.49 4.05
C GLN A 63 -13.83 -8.18 2.69
N TRP A 64 -13.19 -7.57 1.69
CA TRP A 64 -13.15 -8.08 0.32
C TRP A 64 -11.79 -8.66 -0.04
N VAL A 65 -10.70 -7.96 0.27
CA VAL A 65 -9.36 -8.36 -0.19
C VAL A 65 -8.74 -9.48 0.65
N TRP A 66 -9.23 -9.69 1.88
CA TRP A 66 -8.72 -10.70 2.81
C TRP A 66 -9.88 -11.48 3.47
N PRO A 67 -10.72 -12.19 2.68
CA PRO A 67 -11.91 -12.86 3.18
C PRO A 67 -11.52 -14.06 4.06
N SER A 68 -12.16 -14.17 5.23
CA SER A 68 -11.98 -15.29 6.14
C SER A 68 -13.08 -15.28 7.22
N ALA A 69 -13.31 -16.43 7.85
CA ALA A 69 -14.23 -16.57 8.98
C ALA A 69 -13.68 -15.92 10.28
N LEU A 70 -12.42 -15.49 10.30
CA LEU A 70 -11.83 -14.80 11.44
C LEU A 70 -12.49 -13.42 11.65
N PRO A 71 -12.50 -12.92 12.90
CA PRO A 71 -12.89 -11.54 13.18
C PRO A 71 -12.09 -10.53 12.34
N TYR A 72 -12.63 -9.32 12.21
CA TYR A 72 -12.02 -8.25 11.40
C TYR A 72 -10.58 -7.93 11.83
N GLU A 73 -10.34 -7.73 13.13
CA GLU A 73 -9.06 -7.16 13.59
C GLU A 73 -7.83 -8.03 13.29
N PRO A 74 -7.83 -9.37 13.50
CA PRO A 74 -6.71 -10.21 13.10
C PRO A 74 -6.42 -10.17 11.59
N ARG A 75 -7.47 -10.05 10.75
CA ARG A 75 -7.32 -9.93 9.30
C ARG A 75 -6.75 -8.57 8.91
N HIS A 76 -7.24 -7.50 9.52
CA HIS A 76 -6.75 -6.15 9.35
C HIS A 76 -5.26 -6.04 9.73
N GLN A 77 -4.86 -6.58 10.88
CA GLN A 77 -3.47 -6.59 11.30
C GLN A 77 -2.59 -7.41 10.35
N SER A 78 -3.05 -8.60 9.92
CA SER A 78 -2.32 -9.41 8.94
C SER A 78 -2.09 -8.68 7.62
N LEU A 79 -3.09 -7.93 7.15
CA LEU A 79 -2.99 -7.14 5.92
C LEU A 79 -2.01 -5.97 6.09
N LYS A 80 -2.01 -5.28 7.24
CA LYS A 80 -1.02 -4.23 7.54
C LYS A 80 0.40 -4.79 7.60
N ASP A 81 0.60 -5.93 8.24
CA ASP A 81 1.90 -6.60 8.31
C ASP A 81 2.39 -7.01 6.92
N PHE A 82 1.48 -7.46 6.05
CA PHE A 82 1.77 -7.73 4.65
C PHE A 82 2.19 -6.46 3.90
N CYS A 83 1.52 -5.33 4.08
CA CYS A 83 1.94 -4.05 3.50
C CYS A 83 3.35 -3.63 3.96
N VAL A 84 3.69 -3.82 5.24
CA VAL A 84 5.03 -3.53 5.76
C VAL A 84 6.09 -4.42 5.10
N ARG A 85 5.79 -5.71 4.92
CA ARG A 85 6.67 -6.64 4.20
C ARG A 85 6.88 -6.21 2.75
N LEU A 86 5.81 -5.81 2.06
CA LEU A 86 5.90 -5.32 0.68
C LEU A 86 6.71 -4.03 0.57
N ALA A 87 6.54 -3.07 1.49
CA ALA A 87 7.32 -1.84 1.48
C ALA A 87 8.82 -2.13 1.58
N LYS A 88 9.21 -2.99 2.54
CA LYS A 88 10.61 -3.43 2.69
C LYS A 88 11.14 -4.14 1.44
N ALA A 89 10.34 -5.03 0.84
CA ALA A 89 10.72 -5.74 -0.37
C ALA A 89 10.93 -4.79 -1.55
N TRP A 90 10.05 -3.80 -1.72
CA TRP A 90 10.19 -2.77 -2.76
C TRP A 90 11.42 -1.89 -2.57
N ALA A 91 11.76 -1.51 -1.33
CA ALA A 91 12.98 -0.75 -1.06
C ALA A 91 14.26 -1.51 -1.43
N ALA A 92 14.22 -2.84 -1.39
CA ALA A 92 15.33 -3.72 -1.71
C ALA A 92 15.27 -4.28 -3.15
N PHE A 93 14.26 -3.91 -3.94
CA PHE A 93 14.05 -4.45 -5.28
C PHE A 93 14.98 -3.76 -6.28
N ASP A 94 16.11 -4.40 -6.57
CA ASP A 94 17.12 -3.89 -7.51
C ASP A 94 16.78 -4.30 -8.96
N ALA A 95 15.79 -3.60 -9.54
CA ALA A 95 15.46 -3.71 -10.95
C ALA A 95 15.26 -2.33 -11.56
N LEU A 96 15.53 -2.24 -12.87
CA LEU A 96 15.32 -1.06 -13.71
C LEU A 96 14.21 -1.37 -14.72
N GLY A 97 13.24 -0.48 -14.86
CA GLY A 97 12.19 -0.57 -15.88
C GLY A 97 11.17 0.55 -15.82
#